data_AF-A0A2V8SD56-F1
#
_entry.id   AF-A0A2V8SD56-F1
#
_cell.length_a   1.000
_cell.length_b   1.000
_cell.length_c   1.000
_cell.angle_alpha   90.00
_cell.angle_beta   90.00
_cell.angle_gamma   90.00
#
_symmetry.space_group_name_H-M   'P 1'
#
loop_
_entity.id
_entity.type
_entity.pdbx_description
1 polymer ?
#
loop_
_entity_poly.entity_id
_entity_poly.type
_entity_poly.pdbx_seq_one_letter_code
_entity_poly.pdbx_strand_id
1 'polypeptide(L)'
;MSRQATLNSSAFTAGKIGPALLALALLAAPIVQAQDAVRPSLAGEGAAEARRQSIDQIPYNLQLGPIKLRFSATLGVEYNDNVNLAEDGSAIFIGPGGPFVITTEQLSDFIIRPQLNVNALWPVTQLNTLKLDLGIGYSFYMDHSEYNTNGVLINPGSQLSFDIFVGDFRINLHDRFSLEQDPVAEIGLSSVADYGRFQNTAGVSVLWDLNAAVVTLGYDHYNYVSTVDIFDYLDRAAEIVSASI
;
A
#
# COMPACT_ATOMS: atom_id res chain seq x y z
N MET A 1 -17.15 -96.55 11.77
CA MET A 1 -17.98 -95.34 11.92
C MET A 1 -17.56 -94.35 10.84
N SER A 2 -18.55 -93.83 10.13
CA SER A 2 -18.48 -92.91 8.97
C SER A 2 -17.87 -91.53 9.36
N ARG A 3 -17.30 -90.65 8.51
CA ARG A 3 -17.45 -90.30 7.08
C ARG A 3 -16.14 -89.66 6.51
N GLN A 4 -15.99 -89.76 5.19
CA GLN A 4 -15.35 -88.89 4.14
C GLN A 4 -14.90 -87.46 4.52
N ALA A 5 -14.04 -86.71 3.81
CA ALA A 5 -13.03 -86.86 2.74
C ALA A 5 -12.54 -85.42 2.37
N THR A 6 -11.28 -85.26 1.90
CA THR A 6 -10.77 -84.21 0.95
C THR A 6 -10.85 -82.71 1.36
N LEU A 7 -10.09 -81.72 0.85
CA LEU A 7 -8.90 -81.55 -0.01
C LEU A 7 -8.44 -80.08 0.15
N ASN A 8 -7.21 -79.82 -0.27
CA ASN A 8 -6.45 -78.57 -0.18
C ASN A 8 -6.96 -77.35 -0.98
N SER A 9 -6.52 -76.20 -0.48
CA SER A 9 -6.09 -74.96 -1.16
C SER A 9 -7.13 -73.90 -1.54
N SER A 10 -6.80 -72.68 -1.11
CA SER A 10 -7.38 -71.40 -1.46
C SER A 10 -6.39 -70.61 -2.31
N ALA A 11 -6.86 -69.97 -3.38
CA ALA A 11 -6.58 -68.55 -3.68
C ALA A 11 -7.26 -68.13 -5.01
N PHE A 12 -8.03 -67.06 -4.86
CA PHE A 12 -8.81 -66.28 -5.82
C PHE A 12 -8.27 -66.11 -7.25
N THR A 13 -9.15 -66.26 -8.24
CA THR A 13 -8.99 -65.76 -9.62
C THR A 13 -10.03 -64.67 -9.94
N ALA A 14 -9.58 -63.69 -10.74
CA ALA A 14 -10.22 -62.41 -11.02
C ALA A 14 -11.54 -62.49 -11.80
N GLY A 15 -12.55 -61.72 -11.35
CA GLY A 15 -13.84 -61.54 -12.01
C GLY A 15 -13.93 -60.23 -12.81
N LYS A 16 -14.36 -60.34 -14.06
CA LYS A 16 -14.67 -59.24 -14.98
C LYS A 16 -15.88 -58.42 -14.48
N ILE A 17 -15.68 -57.15 -14.11
CA ILE A 17 -16.76 -56.18 -13.85
C ILE A 17 -16.44 -54.89 -14.64
N GLY A 18 -16.97 -54.80 -15.85
CA GLY A 18 -17.00 -53.60 -16.70
C GLY A 18 -18.12 -53.83 -17.71
N PRO A 19 -19.12 -52.94 -17.88
CA PRO A 19 -19.01 -51.48 -17.99
C PRO A 19 -20.05 -50.68 -17.16
N ALA A 20 -20.83 -51.33 -16.28
CA ALA A 20 -21.98 -50.70 -15.60
C ALA A 20 -21.59 -49.61 -14.58
N LEU A 21 -20.41 -49.70 -13.98
CA LEU A 21 -19.89 -48.70 -13.04
C LEU A 21 -19.40 -47.42 -13.72
N LEU A 22 -19.02 -47.48 -15.01
CA LEU A 22 -18.59 -46.29 -15.75
C LEU A 22 -19.80 -45.42 -16.17
N ALA A 23 -20.93 -46.05 -16.49
CA ALA A 23 -22.16 -45.35 -16.86
C ALA A 23 -22.78 -44.59 -15.68
N LEU A 24 -22.70 -45.14 -14.46
CA LEU A 24 -23.22 -44.47 -13.25
C LEU A 24 -22.36 -43.27 -12.82
N ALA A 25 -21.05 -43.29 -13.13
CA ALA A 25 -20.16 -42.16 -12.87
C ALA A 25 -20.38 -40.98 -13.83
N LEU A 26 -20.84 -41.22 -15.07
CA LEU A 26 -21.18 -40.15 -16.01
C LEU A 26 -22.56 -39.49 -15.73
N LEU A 27 -23.46 -40.19 -15.03
CA LEU A 27 -24.75 -39.65 -14.57
C LEU A 27 -24.65 -38.88 -13.24
N ALA A 28 -23.48 -38.92 -12.59
CA ALA A 28 -23.16 -38.14 -11.39
C ALA A 28 -22.27 -36.93 -11.70
N ALA A 29 -22.25 -36.46 -12.96
CA ALA A 29 -21.72 -35.14 -13.25
C ALA A 29 -22.55 -34.13 -12.42
N PRO A 30 -21.95 -33.38 -11.50
CA PRO A 30 -22.68 -32.33 -10.81
C PRO A 30 -23.17 -31.40 -11.92
N ILE A 31 -24.49 -31.22 -11.98
CA ILE A 31 -25.06 -30.04 -12.60
C ILE A 31 -24.38 -28.90 -11.87
N VAL A 32 -23.39 -28.28 -12.52
CA VAL A 32 -22.81 -27.03 -12.09
C VAL A 32 -23.95 -26.04 -12.24
N GLN A 33 -24.80 -25.99 -11.22
CA GLN A 33 -25.54 -24.80 -10.88
C GLN A 33 -24.43 -23.77 -10.68
N ALA A 34 -24.20 -22.94 -11.69
CA ALA A 34 -23.54 -21.67 -11.48
C ALA A 34 -24.33 -21.07 -10.32
N GLN A 35 -23.73 -21.04 -9.13
CA GLN A 35 -24.31 -20.34 -8.02
C GLN A 35 -24.25 -18.88 -8.45
N ASP A 36 -25.34 -18.37 -9.02
CA ASP A 36 -25.56 -16.95 -9.18
C ASP A 36 -25.63 -16.37 -7.78
N ALA A 37 -24.45 -16.15 -7.20
CA ALA A 37 -24.30 -15.37 -6.00
C ALA A 37 -24.70 -13.95 -6.42
N VAL A 38 -25.94 -13.57 -6.09
CA VAL A 38 -26.41 -12.20 -6.26
C VAL A 38 -25.48 -11.32 -5.44
N ARG A 39 -24.54 -10.65 -6.12
CA ARG A 39 -23.63 -9.71 -5.49
C ARG A 39 -24.36 -8.35 -5.43
N PRO A 40 -24.40 -7.70 -4.25
CA PRO A 40 -24.86 -6.33 -4.18
C PRO A 40 -23.96 -5.45 -5.05
N SER A 41 -24.57 -4.47 -5.72
CA SER A 41 -23.81 -3.54 -6.54
C SER A 41 -22.77 -2.79 -5.71
N LEU A 42 -21.60 -2.52 -6.29
CA LEU A 42 -20.48 -1.77 -5.69
C LEU A 42 -20.41 -0.32 -6.15
N ALA A 43 -21.19 0.06 -7.18
CA ALA A 43 -21.21 1.41 -7.74
C ALA A 43 -22.62 2.04 -7.82
N GLY A 44 -23.68 1.25 -7.69
CA GLY A 44 -25.06 1.73 -7.70
C GLY A 44 -25.49 2.44 -6.41
N GLU A 45 -26.75 2.89 -6.39
CA GLU A 45 -27.35 3.69 -5.31
C GLU A 45 -27.21 3.03 -3.91
N GLY A 46 -27.42 1.71 -3.83
CA GLY A 46 -27.26 0.97 -2.58
C GLY A 46 -25.81 0.96 -2.06
N ALA A 47 -24.82 0.91 -2.95
CA ALA A 47 -23.41 0.97 -2.59
C ALA A 47 -23.02 2.35 -2.05
N ALA A 48 -23.55 3.40 -2.69
CA ALA A 48 -23.34 4.77 -2.30
C ALA A 48 -23.99 5.09 -0.94
N GLU A 49 -25.20 4.58 -0.68
CA GLU A 49 -25.86 4.74 0.62
C GLU A 49 -25.15 3.94 1.73
N ALA A 50 -24.70 2.71 1.47
CA ALA A 50 -23.87 1.96 2.42
C ALA A 50 -22.56 2.71 2.74
N ARG A 51 -21.93 3.33 1.73
CA ARG A 51 -20.76 4.18 1.92
C ARG A 51 -21.08 5.43 2.73
N ARG A 52 -22.23 6.08 2.50
CA ARG A 52 -22.67 7.23 3.30
C ARG A 52 -22.77 6.88 4.77
N GLN A 53 -23.37 5.74 5.12
CA GLN A 53 -23.45 5.29 6.51
C GLN A 53 -22.05 5.07 7.12
N SER A 54 -21.10 4.53 6.34
CA SER A 54 -19.71 4.39 6.79
C SER A 54 -19.02 5.75 6.97
N ILE A 55 -19.28 6.72 6.10
CA ILE A 55 -18.77 8.09 6.18
C ILE A 55 -19.33 8.82 7.40
N ASP A 56 -20.58 8.53 7.77
CA ASP A 56 -21.19 9.07 8.97
C ASP A 56 -20.57 8.57 10.27
N GLN A 57 -19.95 7.40 10.22
CA GLN A 57 -19.21 6.82 11.35
C GLN A 57 -17.76 7.28 11.43
N ILE A 58 -17.21 7.97 10.42
CA ILE A 58 -15.83 8.45 10.45
C ILE A 58 -15.70 9.49 11.58
N PRO A 59 -14.83 9.26 12.58
CA PRO A 59 -14.70 10.20 13.68
C PRO A 59 -14.18 11.57 13.19
N TYR A 60 -14.59 12.62 13.88
CA TYR A 60 -14.17 14.00 13.63
C TYR A 60 -14.11 14.75 14.97
N ASN A 61 -13.39 15.87 15.01
CA ASN A 61 -13.35 16.74 16.20
C ASN A 61 -13.78 18.18 15.92
N LEU A 62 -13.99 18.52 14.65
CA LEU A 62 -14.59 19.78 14.23
C LEU A 62 -15.53 19.51 13.05
N GLN A 63 -16.72 20.12 13.08
CA GLN A 63 -17.66 20.07 11.97
C GLN A 63 -17.99 21.50 11.54
N LEU A 64 -17.77 21.80 10.26
CA LEU A 64 -18.06 23.10 9.65
C LEU A 64 -19.08 22.90 8.53
N GLY A 65 -20.36 23.05 8.88
CA GLY A 65 -21.47 22.73 7.98
C GLY A 65 -21.44 21.27 7.55
N PRO A 66 -21.37 20.96 6.24
CA PRO A 66 -21.27 19.58 5.75
C PRO A 66 -19.85 18.99 5.94
N ILE A 67 -18.82 19.81 6.17
CA ILE A 67 -17.43 19.37 6.21
C ILE A 67 -17.11 18.82 7.60
N LYS A 68 -16.65 17.57 7.66
CA LYS A 68 -16.11 16.93 8.87
C LYS A 68 -14.60 17.03 8.86
N LEU A 69 -14.04 17.63 9.90
CA LEU A 69 -12.61 17.85 10.07
C LEU A 69 -12.11 17.07 11.29
N ARG A 70 -10.95 16.45 11.14
CA ARG A 70 -10.20 15.89 12.24
C ARG A 70 -8.79 16.44 12.24
N PHE A 71 -8.45 17.07 13.35
CA PHE A 71 -7.08 17.44 13.67
C PHE A 71 -6.48 16.44 14.65
N SER A 72 -5.27 15.98 14.42
CA SER A 72 -4.54 15.19 15.42
C SER A 72 -3.08 15.62 15.46
N ALA A 73 -2.49 15.53 16.64
CA ALA A 73 -1.07 15.76 16.84
C ALA A 73 -0.47 14.48 17.40
N THR A 74 0.73 14.13 16.94
CA THR A 74 1.48 12.96 17.38
C THR A 74 2.92 13.37 17.60
N LEU A 75 3.56 12.81 18.63
CA LEU A 75 4.96 13.05 18.92
C LEU A 75 5.67 11.69 18.94
N GLY A 76 6.53 11.45 17.95
CA GLY A 76 7.43 10.32 17.92
C GLY A 76 8.72 10.63 18.66
N VAL A 77 9.27 9.65 19.37
CA VAL A 77 10.63 9.70 19.92
C VAL A 77 11.33 8.42 19.48
N GLU A 78 12.51 8.58 18.90
CA GLU A 78 13.31 7.50 18.33
C GLU A 78 14.73 7.63 18.87
N TYR A 79 15.39 6.51 19.12
CA TYR A 79 16.83 6.46 19.35
C TYR A 79 17.44 5.68 18.21
N ASN A 80 18.41 6.27 17.53
CA ASN A 80 19.14 5.67 16.43
C ASN A 80 20.62 5.68 16.80
N ASP A 81 21.27 4.51 16.73
CA ASP A 81 22.68 4.35 17.09
C ASP A 81 23.65 4.68 15.94
N ASN A 82 23.14 4.90 14.73
CA ASN A 82 23.93 5.17 13.53
C ASN A 82 23.20 6.10 12.55
N VAL A 83 23.04 7.37 12.93
CA VAL A 83 22.33 8.38 12.12
C VAL A 83 23.08 8.77 10.84
N ASN A 84 24.40 8.60 10.82
CA ASN A 84 25.25 8.91 9.66
C ASN A 84 25.47 7.71 8.72
N LEU A 85 24.84 6.56 9.00
CA LEU A 85 24.95 5.31 8.22
C LEU A 85 26.41 4.88 7.98
N ALA A 86 27.26 5.08 8.98
CA ALA A 86 28.68 4.78 8.92
C ALA A 86 29.00 3.37 9.45
N GLU A 87 30.18 2.87 9.08
CA GLU A 87 30.82 1.73 9.72
C GLU A 87 32.06 2.22 10.48
N ASP A 88 32.28 1.70 11.69
CA ASP A 88 33.48 1.99 12.46
C ASP A 88 34.71 1.43 11.75
N GLY A 89 35.68 2.29 11.44
CA GLY A 89 36.87 1.86 10.72
C GLY A 89 37.95 2.93 10.59
N SER A 90 39.19 2.50 10.43
CA SER A 90 40.32 3.40 10.15
C SER A 90 41.09 2.92 8.92
N ALA A 91 41.34 3.83 7.99
CA ALA A 91 42.13 3.58 6.80
C ALA A 91 43.34 4.53 6.74
N ILE A 92 44.49 4.00 6.30
CA ILE A 92 45.71 4.78 6.11
C ILE A 92 45.87 5.06 4.61
N PHE A 93 45.96 6.34 4.25
CA PHE A 93 46.22 6.79 2.90
C PHE A 93 47.62 7.38 2.82
N ILE A 94 48.37 7.04 1.77
CA ILE A 94 49.70 7.60 1.53
C ILE A 94 49.58 8.60 0.38
N GLY A 95 49.71 9.89 0.71
CA GLY A 95 49.68 10.98 -0.25
C GLY A 95 51.05 11.65 -0.43
N PRO A 96 51.15 12.64 -1.33
CA PRO A 96 52.40 13.38 -1.60
C PRO A 96 52.99 14.09 -0.36
N GLY A 97 52.18 14.34 0.67
CA GLY A 97 52.58 14.94 1.95
C GLY A 97 52.90 13.93 3.06
N GLY A 98 52.90 12.62 2.78
CA GLY A 98 53.10 11.55 3.76
C GLY A 98 51.82 10.75 4.08
N PRO A 99 51.89 9.78 5.02
CA PRO A 99 50.73 9.00 5.44
C PRO A 99 49.78 9.83 6.31
N PHE A 100 48.47 9.72 6.06
CA PHE A 100 47.41 10.24 6.92
C PHE A 100 46.34 9.17 7.17
N VAL A 101 45.66 9.26 8.32
CA VAL A 101 44.62 8.31 8.75
C VAL A 101 43.27 8.99 8.66
N ILE A 102 42.29 8.32 8.04
CA ILE A 102 40.88 8.69 8.14
C ILE A 102 40.22 7.65 9.03
N THR A 103 39.55 8.11 10.08
CA THR A 103 38.71 7.29 10.94
C THR A 103 37.26 7.70 10.73
N THR A 104 36.40 6.71 10.57
CA THR A 104 34.95 6.87 10.54
C THR A 104 34.38 6.21 11.79
N GLU A 105 33.43 6.87 12.44
CA GLU A 105 32.74 6.36 13.63
C GLU A 105 31.22 6.51 13.44
N GLN A 106 30.46 5.58 14.01
CA GLN A 106 29.01 5.64 14.09
C GLN A 106 28.57 6.74 15.06
N LEU A 107 27.54 7.48 14.65
CA LEU A 107 26.95 8.54 15.47
C LEU A 107 25.58 8.11 15.96
N SER A 108 25.35 8.17 17.27
CA SER A 108 24.04 7.96 17.85
C SER A 108 23.31 9.28 18.11
N ASP A 109 21.98 9.24 18.09
CA ASP A 109 21.14 10.38 18.42
C ASP A 109 19.74 9.98 18.91
N PHE A 110 19.12 10.89 19.65
CA PHE A 110 17.69 10.90 19.90
C PHE A 110 16.97 11.82 18.91
N ILE A 111 15.93 11.29 18.29
CA ILE A 111 15.14 12.00 17.28
C ILE A 111 13.73 12.22 17.82
N ILE A 112 13.27 13.47 17.78
CA ILE A 112 11.90 13.85 18.13
C ILE A 112 11.15 14.22 16.85
N ARG A 113 10.01 13.56 16.62
CA ARG A 113 9.21 13.69 15.40
C ARG A 113 7.80 14.20 15.71
N PRO A 114 7.60 15.51 15.88
CA PRO A 114 6.25 16.06 15.93
C PRO A 114 5.56 15.92 14.56
N GLN A 115 4.30 15.53 14.59
CA GLN A 115 3.45 15.39 13.41
C GLN A 115 2.07 15.97 13.69
N LEU A 116 1.53 16.70 12.71
CA LEU A 116 0.16 17.19 12.68
C LEU A 116 -0.57 16.54 11.52
N ASN A 117 -1.74 15.97 11.77
CA ASN A 117 -2.60 15.44 10.72
C ASN A 117 -3.90 16.22 10.64
N VAL A 118 -4.31 16.50 9.42
CA VAL A 118 -5.58 17.10 9.05
C VAL A 118 -6.30 16.12 8.13
N ASN A 119 -7.44 15.61 8.57
CA ASN A 119 -8.35 14.84 7.72
C ASN A 119 -9.61 15.66 7.50
N ALA A 120 -9.93 15.98 6.26
CA ALA A 120 -11.17 16.63 5.88
C ALA A 120 -12.01 15.67 5.04
N LEU A 121 -13.30 15.65 5.33
CA LEU A 121 -14.28 14.92 4.56
C LEU A 121 -15.46 15.84 4.27
N TRP A 122 -15.73 16.07 2.99
CA TRP A 122 -16.82 16.89 2.51
C TRP A 122 -17.76 16.04 1.63
N PRO A 123 -18.97 15.70 2.12
CA PRO A 123 -20.03 15.15 1.29
C PRO A 123 -20.60 16.27 0.41
N VAL A 124 -20.18 16.32 -0.85
CA VAL A 124 -20.60 17.34 -1.81
C VAL A 124 -22.06 17.11 -2.22
N THR A 125 -22.42 15.85 -2.40
CA THR A 125 -23.80 15.40 -2.63
C THR A 125 -24.11 14.21 -1.72
N GLN A 126 -25.28 13.58 -1.89
CA GLN A 126 -25.61 12.36 -1.15
C GLN A 126 -24.65 11.20 -1.46
N LEU A 127 -24.02 11.21 -2.64
CA LEU A 127 -23.16 10.12 -3.11
C LEU A 127 -21.69 10.59 -3.27
N ASN A 128 -21.47 11.83 -3.70
CA ASN A 128 -20.14 12.33 -4.05
C ASN A 128 -19.41 12.87 -2.81
N THR A 129 -18.17 12.43 -2.59
CA THR A 129 -17.39 12.77 -1.40
C THR A 129 -16.00 13.24 -1.78
N LEU A 130 -15.65 14.45 -1.35
CA LEU A 130 -14.29 14.96 -1.39
C LEU A 130 -13.60 14.67 -0.07
N LYS A 131 -12.38 14.15 -0.12
CA LYS A 131 -11.56 13.82 1.03
C LYS A 131 -10.17 14.41 0.87
N LEU A 132 -9.66 14.99 1.94
CA LEU A 132 -8.27 15.41 2.08
C LEU A 132 -7.70 14.70 3.31
N ASP A 133 -6.59 14.01 3.13
CA ASP A 133 -5.72 13.59 4.23
C ASP A 133 -4.39 14.32 4.06
N LEU A 134 -3.92 14.98 5.11
CA LEU A 134 -2.65 15.69 5.08
C LEU A 134 -1.93 15.45 6.39
N GLY A 135 -0.74 14.85 6.33
CA GLY A 135 0.15 14.71 7.48
C GLY A 135 1.39 15.57 7.28
N ILE A 136 1.65 16.49 8.20
CA ILE A 136 2.83 17.36 8.19
C ILE A 136 3.71 16.99 9.37
N GLY A 137 5.00 16.79 9.14
CA GLY A 137 5.96 16.41 10.19
C GLY A 137 7.26 17.20 10.12
N TYR A 138 8.08 17.04 11.15
CA TYR A 138 9.46 17.52 11.20
C TYR A 138 10.28 16.55 12.05
N SER A 139 11.58 16.39 11.77
CA SER A 139 12.46 15.56 12.58
C SER A 139 13.54 16.41 13.23
N PHE A 140 13.57 16.40 14.56
CA PHE A 140 14.59 17.07 15.38
C PHE A 140 15.57 16.04 15.92
N TYR A 141 16.84 16.17 15.56
CA TYR A 141 17.99 15.45 16.07
C TYR A 141 18.56 16.26 17.24
N MET A 142 18.73 15.61 18.40
CA MET A 142 19.07 16.31 19.64
C MET A 142 20.54 16.66 19.73
N ASP A 143 21.41 15.71 19.40
CA ASP A 143 22.86 15.87 19.51
C ASP A 143 23.49 16.31 18.17
N HIS A 144 22.85 16.00 17.04
CA HIS A 144 23.34 16.31 15.69
C HIS A 144 22.30 17.12 14.89
N SER A 145 22.11 18.37 15.28
CA SER A 145 21.13 19.29 14.68
C SER A 145 21.33 19.54 13.17
N GLU A 146 22.50 19.24 12.63
CA GLU A 146 22.81 19.26 11.20
C GLU A 146 22.00 18.22 10.39
N TYR A 147 21.46 17.19 11.04
CA TYR A 147 20.58 16.19 10.41
C TYR A 147 19.08 16.53 10.55
N ASN A 148 18.76 17.67 11.17
CA ASN A 148 17.39 18.15 11.19
C ASN A 148 16.83 18.28 9.78
N THR A 149 15.54 17.98 9.62
CA THR A 149 14.90 18.12 8.30
C THR A 149 15.00 19.56 7.80
N ASN A 150 15.35 19.75 6.53
CA ASN A 150 15.51 21.08 5.92
C ASN A 150 14.17 21.80 5.59
N GLY A 151 13.05 21.19 5.96
CA GLY A 151 11.71 21.71 5.71
C GLY A 151 10.64 20.87 6.38
N VAL A 152 9.39 21.10 6.00
CA VAL A 152 8.28 20.27 6.46
C VAL A 152 8.25 18.97 5.68
N LEU A 153 8.08 17.85 6.40
CA LEU A 153 7.80 16.55 5.79
C LEU A 153 6.31 16.47 5.50
N ILE A 154 5.96 15.84 4.37
CA ILE A 154 4.58 15.48 4.03
C ILE A 154 4.48 13.97 4.06
N ASN A 155 3.64 13.45 4.94
CA ASN A 155 3.48 12.02 5.19
C ASN A 155 3.02 11.29 3.91
N PRO A 156 3.54 10.08 3.62
CA PRO A 156 3.11 9.22 2.52
C PRO A 156 1.60 8.95 2.43
N GLY A 157 0.86 9.07 3.53
CA GLY A 157 -0.60 8.95 3.56
C GLY A 157 -1.36 10.18 3.08
N SER A 158 -0.67 11.27 2.70
CA SER A 158 -1.34 12.50 2.28
C SER A 158 -1.94 12.35 0.88
N GLN A 159 -3.21 12.72 0.75
CA GLN A 159 -3.95 12.60 -0.49
C GLN A 159 -5.11 13.59 -0.56
N LEU A 160 -5.45 14.00 -1.78
CA LEU A 160 -6.73 14.61 -2.14
C LEU A 160 -7.47 13.61 -3.03
N SER A 161 -8.68 13.23 -2.66
CA SER A 161 -9.48 12.28 -3.45
C SER A 161 -10.93 12.72 -3.57
N PHE A 162 -11.49 12.61 -4.76
CA PHE A 162 -12.90 12.88 -5.03
C PHE A 162 -13.57 11.62 -5.60
N ASP A 163 -14.46 11.03 -4.82
CA ASP A 163 -15.32 9.94 -5.25
C ASP A 163 -16.60 10.52 -5.85
N ILE A 164 -16.91 10.14 -7.08
CA ILE A 164 -18.10 10.52 -7.82
C ILE A 164 -18.86 9.25 -8.20
N PHE A 165 -20.15 9.21 -7.89
CA PHE A 165 -21.03 8.10 -8.28
C PHE A 165 -22.03 8.57 -9.34
N VAL A 166 -22.09 7.86 -10.47
CA VAL A 166 -23.00 8.14 -11.59
C VAL A 166 -23.52 6.82 -12.14
N GLY A 167 -24.79 6.51 -11.87
CA GLY A 167 -25.39 5.23 -12.29
C GLY A 167 -24.61 4.05 -11.70
N ASP A 168 -24.09 3.18 -12.55
CA ASP A 168 -23.28 2.00 -12.17
C ASP A 168 -21.77 2.27 -12.21
N PHE A 169 -21.37 3.54 -12.27
CA PHE A 169 -19.98 3.97 -12.28
C PHE A 169 -19.59 4.65 -10.98
N ARG A 170 -18.43 4.26 -10.45
CA ARG A 170 -17.70 5.01 -9.43
C ARG A 170 -16.41 5.53 -10.04
N ILE A 171 -16.31 6.85 -10.14
CA ILE A 171 -15.11 7.55 -10.62
C ILE A 171 -14.38 8.09 -9.40
N ASN A 172 -13.11 7.75 -9.25
CA ASN A 172 -12.25 8.28 -8.20
C ASN A 172 -11.13 9.07 -8.84
N LEU A 173 -11.20 10.39 -8.69
CA LEU A 173 -10.07 11.29 -8.96
C LEU A 173 -9.21 11.31 -7.72
N HIS A 174 -7.90 11.17 -7.86
CA HIS A 174 -7.00 11.20 -6.72
C HIS A 174 -5.67 11.84 -7.05
N ASP A 175 -5.09 12.45 -6.03
CA ASP A 175 -3.75 12.96 -6.00
C ASP A 175 -3.13 12.52 -4.67
N ARG A 176 -2.06 11.74 -4.72
CA ARG A 176 -1.31 11.27 -3.55
C ARG A 176 0.06 11.92 -3.59
N PHE A 177 0.42 12.64 -2.55
CA PHE A 177 1.66 13.40 -2.52
C PHE A 177 2.39 13.20 -1.21
N SER A 178 3.72 13.16 -1.29
CA SER A 178 4.58 13.04 -0.12
C SER A 178 5.89 13.78 -0.32
N LEU A 179 6.48 14.20 0.79
CA LEU A 179 7.76 14.86 0.85
C LEU A 179 8.50 14.23 2.03
N GLU A 180 9.43 13.35 1.72
CA GLU A 180 10.17 12.58 2.71
C GLU A 180 11.64 12.98 2.67
N GLN A 181 12.30 12.93 3.83
CA GLN A 181 13.74 13.10 3.94
C GLN A 181 14.27 11.90 4.73
N ASP A 182 14.67 10.87 3.99
CA ASP A 182 15.21 9.64 4.54
C ASP A 182 16.34 9.12 3.63
N PRO A 183 17.61 9.20 4.09
CA PRO A 183 18.75 8.71 3.31
C PRO A 183 18.89 7.17 3.33
N VAL A 184 18.22 6.46 4.25
CA VAL A 184 18.39 5.02 4.47
C VAL A 184 17.83 4.18 3.32
N ALA A 185 16.82 4.71 2.61
CA ALA A 185 16.09 3.96 1.60
C ALA A 185 16.81 3.85 0.24
N GLU A 186 17.90 4.59 0.00
CA GLU A 186 18.58 4.63 -1.30
C GLU A 186 20.01 4.08 -1.23
N ILE A 187 20.18 2.87 -1.79
CA ILE A 187 21.40 2.05 -1.78
C ILE A 187 22.60 2.75 -2.47
N GLY A 188 22.37 3.86 -3.19
CA GLY A 188 23.40 4.67 -3.86
C GLY A 188 23.97 5.84 -3.04
N LEU A 189 23.43 6.13 -1.85
CA LEU A 189 23.77 7.31 -1.05
C LEU A 189 24.66 6.93 0.14
N SER A 190 25.89 6.51 -0.12
CA SER A 190 26.90 6.40 0.93
C SER A 190 27.37 7.81 1.32
N SER A 191 27.32 8.15 2.61
CA SER A 191 27.78 9.43 3.18
C SER A 191 26.98 10.69 2.80
N VAL A 192 25.71 10.55 2.40
CA VAL A 192 24.81 11.69 2.18
C VAL A 192 23.69 11.61 3.22
N ALA A 193 23.80 12.41 4.27
CA ALA A 193 22.79 12.45 5.33
C ALA A 193 21.56 13.29 4.97
N ASP A 194 21.64 14.08 3.89
CA ASP A 194 20.67 15.12 3.56
C ASP A 194 20.04 14.82 2.19
N TYR A 195 19.21 13.77 2.14
CA TYR A 195 18.47 13.39 0.93
C TYR A 195 16.97 13.48 1.16
N GLY A 196 16.31 14.32 0.37
CA GLY A 196 14.86 14.40 0.31
C GLY A 196 14.31 14.05 -1.06
N ARG A 197 13.07 13.58 -1.06
CA ARG A 197 12.30 13.22 -2.25
C ARG A 197 10.88 13.72 -2.14
N PHE A 198 10.41 14.33 -3.22
CA PHE A 198 9.01 14.61 -3.45
C PHE A 198 8.44 13.53 -4.38
N GLN A 199 7.31 12.96 -3.98
CA GLN A 199 6.58 12.00 -4.79
C GLN A 199 5.15 12.47 -4.98
N ASN A 200 4.64 12.34 -6.20
CA ASN A 200 3.27 12.69 -6.54
C ASN A 200 2.68 11.65 -7.49
N THR A 201 1.49 11.15 -7.18
CA THR A 201 0.71 10.29 -8.07
C THR A 201 -0.67 10.91 -8.24
N ALA A 202 -0.90 11.52 -9.40
CA ALA A 202 -2.20 12.08 -9.77
C ALA A 202 -2.86 11.17 -10.81
N GLY A 203 -4.13 10.84 -10.62
CA GLY A 203 -4.78 9.84 -11.44
C GLY A 203 -6.29 9.81 -11.35
N VAL A 204 -6.86 8.94 -12.17
CA VAL A 204 -8.28 8.65 -12.22
C VAL A 204 -8.47 7.14 -12.30
N SER A 205 -9.41 6.63 -11.50
CA SER A 205 -9.89 5.26 -11.63
C SER A 205 -11.40 5.25 -11.80
N VAL A 206 -11.89 4.32 -12.61
CA VAL A 206 -13.30 4.10 -12.89
C VAL A 206 -13.60 2.64 -12.57
N LEU A 207 -14.50 2.42 -11.63
CA LEU A 207 -15.11 1.14 -11.37
C LEU A 207 -16.49 1.15 -12.04
N TRP A 208 -16.71 0.19 -12.93
CA TRP A 208 -17.98 -0.07 -13.59
C TRP A 208 -18.55 -1.39 -13.11
N ASP A 209 -19.72 -1.32 -12.51
CA ASP A 209 -20.45 -2.50 -12.07
C ASP A 209 -21.46 -2.95 -13.13
N LEU A 210 -21.22 -4.10 -13.74
CA LEU A 210 -22.06 -4.70 -14.76
C LEU A 210 -23.06 -5.71 -14.18
N ASN A 211 -23.23 -5.77 -12.85
CA ASN A 211 -23.97 -6.79 -12.09
C ASN A 211 -23.32 -8.19 -12.18
N ALA A 212 -23.07 -8.69 -13.39
CA ALA A 212 -22.39 -9.97 -13.65
C ALA A 212 -20.84 -9.88 -13.56
N ALA A 213 -20.26 -8.69 -13.67
CA ALA A 213 -18.82 -8.45 -13.62
C ALA A 213 -18.51 -7.07 -13.05
N VAL A 214 -17.29 -6.86 -12.54
CA VAL A 214 -16.84 -5.54 -12.06
C VAL A 214 -15.58 -5.18 -12.82
N VAL A 215 -15.70 -4.22 -13.73
CA VAL A 215 -14.56 -3.75 -14.52
C VAL A 215 -13.95 -2.56 -13.80
N THR A 216 -12.63 -2.59 -13.60
CA THR A 216 -11.88 -1.43 -13.09
C THR A 216 -10.88 -0.99 -14.14
N LEU A 217 -10.85 0.31 -14.43
CA LEU A 217 -9.89 0.95 -15.32
C LEU A 217 -9.22 2.10 -14.56
N GLY A 218 -7.91 2.27 -14.71
CA GLY A 218 -7.16 3.32 -14.03
C GLY A 218 -6.06 3.89 -14.89
N TYR A 219 -5.83 5.19 -14.72
CA TYR A 219 -4.68 5.90 -15.28
C TYR A 219 -4.09 6.80 -14.20
N ASP A 220 -2.80 6.62 -13.94
CA ASP A 220 -2.05 7.41 -12.97
C ASP A 220 -0.78 7.97 -13.64
N HIS A 221 -0.52 9.25 -13.39
CA HIS A 221 0.73 9.93 -13.70
C HIS A 221 1.54 10.06 -12.41
N TYR A 222 2.72 9.46 -12.39
CA TYR A 222 3.62 9.45 -11.25
C TYR A 222 4.84 10.33 -11.51
N ASN A 223 5.18 11.16 -10.54
CA ASN A 223 6.38 11.97 -10.52
C ASN A 223 7.21 11.67 -9.27
N TYR A 224 8.51 11.59 -9.46
CA TYR A 224 9.54 11.51 -8.43
C TYR A 224 10.55 12.60 -8.70
N VAL A 225 10.77 13.46 -7.72
CA VAL A 225 11.68 14.60 -7.83
C VAL A 225 12.55 14.64 -6.58
N SER A 226 13.87 14.67 -6.74
CA SER A 226 14.77 14.89 -5.62
C SER A 226 14.70 16.34 -5.14
N THR A 227 14.84 16.57 -3.84
CA THR A 227 14.87 17.92 -3.26
C THR A 227 16.26 18.55 -3.34
N VAL A 228 17.27 17.83 -3.83
CA VAL A 228 18.66 18.28 -3.87
C VAL A 228 19.18 18.15 -5.29
N ASP A 229 19.69 19.25 -5.84
CA ASP A 229 20.10 19.35 -7.25
C ASP A 229 21.13 18.30 -7.67
N ILE A 230 22.04 17.88 -6.77
CA ILE A 230 23.05 16.86 -7.06
C ILE A 230 22.45 15.47 -7.36
N PHE A 231 21.21 15.24 -6.96
CA PHE A 231 20.49 13.97 -7.17
C PHE A 231 19.35 14.10 -8.18
N ASP A 232 19.32 15.15 -9.01
CA ASP A 232 18.35 15.32 -10.10
C ASP A 232 18.35 14.15 -11.09
N TYR A 233 19.47 13.43 -11.22
CA TYR A 233 19.58 12.22 -12.02
C TYR A 233 18.65 11.08 -11.55
N LEU A 234 18.10 11.16 -10.34
CA LEU A 234 17.10 10.23 -9.82
C LEU A 234 15.66 10.61 -10.23
N ASP A 235 15.45 11.81 -10.78
CA ASP A 235 14.14 12.32 -11.17
C ASP A 235 13.54 11.45 -12.28
N ARG A 236 12.26 11.11 -12.12
CA ARG A 236 11.54 10.25 -13.05
C ARG A 236 10.06 10.55 -13.07
N ALA A 237 9.47 10.40 -14.25
CA ALA A 237 8.03 10.40 -14.44
C ALA A 237 7.60 9.07 -15.07
N ALA A 238 6.43 8.57 -14.69
CA ALA A 238 5.87 7.33 -15.24
C ALA A 238 4.37 7.46 -15.49
N GLU A 239 3.93 6.86 -16.58
CA GLU A 239 2.52 6.69 -16.93
C GLU A 239 2.10 5.26 -16.59
N ILE A 240 1.07 5.11 -15.76
CA ILE A 240 0.60 3.80 -15.30
C ILE A 240 -0.84 3.62 -15.77
N VAL A 241 -1.06 2.57 -16.55
CA VAL A 241 -2.40 2.14 -16.96
C VAL A 241 -2.70 0.82 -16.29
N SER A 242 -3.86 0.72 -15.62
CA SER A 242 -4.31 -0.48 -14.94
C SER A 242 -5.72 -0.87 -15.39
N ALA A 243 -5.96 -2.18 -15.49
CA ALA A 243 -7.26 -2.73 -15.84
C ALA A 243 -7.47 -4.08 -15.15
N SER A 244 -8.68 -4.33 -14.65
CA SER A 244 -9.10 -5.63 -14.12
C SER A 244 -10.58 -5.89 -14.37
N ILE A 245 -10.98 -7.16 -14.36
CA ILE A 245 -12.36 -7.63 -14.50
C ILE A 245 -12.66 -8.77 -13.53
#